data_AF-A0A848CW46-F1
#
_entry.id   AF-A0A848CW46-F1
#
_cell.length_a   1.000
_cell.length_b   1.000
_cell.length_c   1.000
_cell.angle_alpha   90.00
_cell.angle_beta   90.00
_cell.angle_gamma   90.00
#
_symmetry.space_group_name_H-M   'P 1'
#
loop_
_entity.id
_entity.type
_entity.pdbx_description
1 polymer ?
#
loop_
_entity_poly.entity_id
_entity_poly.type
_entity_poly.pdbx_seq_one_letter_code
_entity_poly.pdbx_strand_id
1 'polypeptide(L)'
;MVNYPDFIQLGRLIRHFEPQAANMTLHILTHEHREEIARKIIEGLLGPEFDQTLRIETSSGEYTNEIAILQIGKNKYTFEKDHQNIFISKINHYSCRITAGCHGILAYHTDYPGVIRDVSRILAENQINISSMKVSREHKGKNALLVSLTDEEISTEAIEKIEKIPQITKVVALRPV
;
A
#
# COMPACT_ATOMS: atom_id res chain seq x y z
N MET A 1 19.17 -7.16 10.27
CA MET A 1 18.64 -6.07 11.12
C MET A 1 17.24 -5.71 10.62
N VAL A 2 16.27 -5.44 11.49
CA VAL A 2 14.92 -5.00 11.08
C VAL A 2 14.98 -3.50 10.79
N ASN A 3 14.57 -3.07 9.59
CA ASN A 3 14.59 -1.66 9.21
C ASN A 3 13.32 -0.95 9.75
N TYR A 4 13.35 -0.55 11.02
CA TYR A 4 12.21 0.09 11.69
C TYR A 4 11.66 1.35 11.01
N PRO A 5 12.49 2.23 10.40
CA PRO A 5 12.00 3.35 9.59
C PRO A 5 11.00 2.97 8.50
N ASP A 6 11.14 1.79 7.88
CA ASP A 6 10.24 1.37 6.79
C ASP A 6 8.81 1.15 7.29
N PHE A 7 8.62 0.64 8.51
CA PHE A 7 7.29 0.50 9.11
C PHE A 7 6.61 1.85 9.32
N ILE A 8 7.36 2.86 9.75
CA ILE A 8 6.83 4.22 9.93
C ILE A 8 6.39 4.78 8.57
N GLN A 9 7.25 4.68 7.56
CA GLN A 9 6.95 5.21 6.22
C GLN A 9 5.74 4.49 5.59
N LEU A 10 5.64 3.17 5.73
CA LEU A 10 4.48 2.42 5.25
C LEU A 10 3.20 2.78 6.02
N GLY A 11 3.29 3.03 7.34
CA GLY A 11 2.18 3.55 8.12
C GLY A 11 1.72 4.93 7.64
N ARG A 12 2.66 5.85 7.38
CA ARG A 12 2.36 7.18 6.84
C ARG A 12 1.72 7.10 5.45
N LEU A 13 2.21 6.17 4.63
CA LEU A 13 1.66 5.93 3.30
C LEU A 13 0.20 5.48 3.39
N ILE A 14 -0.13 4.57 4.32
CA ILE A 14 -1.51 4.15 4.55
C ILE A 14 -2.38 5.31 5.04
N ARG A 15 -1.89 6.13 5.98
CA ARG A 15 -2.58 7.33 6.46
C ARG A 15 -2.95 8.29 5.32
N HIS A 16 -2.09 8.43 4.31
CA HIS A 16 -2.32 9.32 3.18
C HIS A 16 -3.60 8.98 2.41
N PHE A 17 -3.96 7.69 2.30
CA PHE A 17 -5.15 7.26 1.57
C PHE A 17 -6.27 6.66 2.44
N GLU A 18 -6.04 6.50 3.75
CA GLU A 18 -7.02 6.21 4.79
C GLU A 18 -7.06 7.35 5.84
N PRO A 19 -7.46 8.58 5.48
CA PRO A 19 -7.38 9.74 6.37
C PRO A 19 -8.32 9.66 7.59
N GLN A 20 -9.36 8.83 7.53
CA GLN A 20 -10.30 8.59 8.63
C GLN A 20 -10.03 7.23 9.28
N ALA A 21 -8.89 7.12 9.96
CA ALA A 21 -8.46 5.89 10.63
C ALA A 21 -9.22 5.68 11.96
N ALA A 22 -10.51 5.31 11.88
CA ALA A 22 -11.30 4.83 13.01
C ALA A 22 -11.39 3.30 13.00
N ASN A 23 -11.57 2.69 14.18
CA ASN A 23 -11.74 1.23 14.34
C ASN A 23 -10.59 0.43 13.72
N MET A 24 -9.37 0.69 14.20
CA MET A 24 -8.19 -0.02 13.75
C MET A 24 -7.90 -1.24 14.62
N THR A 25 -7.57 -2.35 13.98
CA THR A 25 -6.99 -3.53 14.63
C THR A 25 -5.67 -3.86 13.96
N LEU A 26 -4.62 -4.05 14.76
CA LEU A 26 -3.31 -4.47 14.26
C LEU A 26 -2.99 -5.86 14.81
N HIS A 27 -2.84 -6.82 13.91
CA HIS A 27 -2.38 -8.17 14.24
C HIS A 27 -0.89 -8.30 13.97
N ILE A 28 -0.09 -8.59 14.99
CA ILE A 28 1.33 -8.90 14.81
C ILE A 28 1.51 -10.42 14.74
N LEU A 29 2.10 -10.89 13.63
CA LEU A 29 2.24 -12.31 13.29
C LEU A 29 3.64 -12.86 13.60
N THR A 30 4.66 -12.01 13.51
CA THR A 30 6.04 -12.38 13.85
C THR A 30 6.21 -12.65 15.34
N HIS A 31 7.17 -13.50 15.72
CA HIS A 31 7.53 -13.78 17.12
C HIS A 31 8.54 -12.79 17.69
N GLU A 32 9.32 -12.14 16.82
CA GLU A 32 10.39 -11.23 17.22
C GLU A 32 9.96 -9.77 17.09
N HIS A 33 10.41 -8.93 18.03
CA HIS A 33 10.24 -7.47 18.01
C HIS A 33 8.78 -6.98 17.89
N ARG A 34 7.81 -7.76 18.39
CA ARG A 34 6.37 -7.50 18.23
C ARG A 34 5.96 -6.09 18.64
N GLU A 35 6.33 -5.68 19.85
CA GLU A 35 5.97 -4.37 20.41
C GLU A 35 6.56 -3.22 19.59
N GLU A 36 7.85 -3.31 19.22
CA GLU A 36 8.49 -2.25 18.44
C GLU A 36 7.93 -2.16 17.02
N ILE A 37 7.63 -3.29 16.38
CA ILE A 37 6.97 -3.30 15.06
C ILE A 37 5.58 -2.65 15.16
N ALA A 38 4.78 -3.03 16.14
CA ALA A 38 3.46 -2.44 16.35
C ALA A 38 3.57 -0.93 16.58
N ARG A 39 4.47 -0.51 17.47
CA ARG A 39 4.73 0.90 17.78
C ARG A 39 5.09 1.70 16.53
N LYS A 40 5.98 1.17 15.68
CA LYS A 40 6.45 1.86 14.48
C LYS A 40 5.38 1.99 13.39
N ILE A 41 4.57 0.94 13.18
CA ILE A 41 3.42 1.01 12.27
C ILE A 41 2.42 2.08 12.76
N ILE A 42 2.10 2.06 14.05
CA ILE A 42 1.15 3.02 14.65
C ILE A 42 1.69 4.46 14.61
N GLU A 43 2.97 4.66 14.91
CA GLU A 43 3.65 5.95 14.82
C GLU A 43 3.53 6.54 13.40
N GLY A 44 3.66 5.72 12.37
CA GLY A 44 3.43 6.13 10.98
C GLY A 44 1.98 6.52 10.70
N LEU A 45 1.03 5.72 11.18
CA LEU A 45 -0.40 5.91 10.93
C LEU A 45 -0.98 7.13 11.64
N LEU A 46 -0.64 7.34 12.90
CA LEU A 46 -1.27 8.35 13.75
C LEU A 46 -0.36 9.56 14.03
N GLY A 47 0.94 9.43 13.80
CA GLY A 47 1.94 10.41 14.21
C GLY A 47 2.59 10.05 15.55
N PRO A 48 3.58 10.83 16.02
CA PRO A 48 4.37 10.49 17.20
C PRO A 48 3.62 10.59 18.54
N GLU A 49 2.53 11.35 18.60
CA GLU A 49 1.76 11.63 19.83
C GLU A 49 0.38 10.95 19.82
N PHE A 50 0.32 9.66 19.49
CA PHE A 50 -0.95 8.93 19.44
C PHE A 50 -1.43 8.49 20.83
N ASP A 51 -2.72 8.69 21.11
CA ASP A 51 -3.37 8.26 22.36
C ASP A 51 -3.76 6.77 22.28
N GLN A 52 -3.53 6.02 23.36
CA GLN A 52 -3.34 4.56 23.40
C GLN A 52 -4.60 3.68 23.18
N THR A 53 -5.66 4.17 22.54
CA THR A 53 -6.93 3.43 22.40
C THR A 53 -6.95 2.38 21.27
N LEU A 54 -5.80 2.09 20.67
CA LEU A 54 -5.63 1.11 19.60
C LEU A 54 -5.69 -0.33 20.13
N ARG A 55 -6.57 -1.15 19.52
CA ARG A 55 -6.62 -2.58 19.78
C ARG A 55 -5.47 -3.27 19.02
N ILE A 56 -4.40 -3.56 19.74
CA ILE A 56 -3.32 -4.41 19.25
C ILE A 56 -3.65 -5.84 19.62
N GLU A 57 -3.77 -6.69 18.61
CA GLU A 57 -3.96 -8.12 18.80
C GLU A 57 -2.66 -8.83 18.40
N THR A 58 -2.26 -9.82 19.16
CA THR A 58 -1.07 -10.62 18.85
C THR A 58 -1.51 -12.04 18.57
N SER A 59 -1.12 -12.56 17.42
CA SER A 59 -1.32 -13.97 17.09
C SER A 59 0.01 -14.56 16.66
N SER A 60 0.42 -15.63 17.33
CA SER A 60 1.57 -16.41 16.90
C SER A 60 1.20 -17.21 15.64
N GLY A 61 1.76 -16.86 14.49
CA GLY A 61 1.69 -17.69 13.28
C GLY A 61 2.87 -18.66 13.20
N GLU A 62 2.69 -19.79 12.52
CA GLU A 62 3.80 -20.66 12.11
C GLU A 62 4.44 -20.10 10.84
N TYR A 63 5.77 -19.95 10.84
CA TYR A 63 6.67 -19.61 9.72
C TYR A 63 6.02 -19.03 8.45
N THR A 64 5.69 -17.73 8.46
CA THR A 64 5.36 -16.97 7.26
C THR A 64 6.25 -15.72 7.15
N ASN A 65 6.45 -15.21 5.94
CA ASN A 65 7.06 -13.90 5.71
C ASN A 65 6.13 -12.73 6.11
N GLU A 66 4.89 -13.03 6.49
CA GLU A 66 3.90 -12.05 6.94
C GLU A 66 4.27 -11.57 8.35
N ILE A 67 4.47 -10.26 8.50
CA ILE A 67 4.88 -9.63 9.76
C ILE A 67 3.66 -9.16 10.54
N ALA A 68 2.74 -8.49 9.84
CA ALA A 68 1.62 -7.83 10.46
C ALA A 68 0.44 -7.71 9.49
N ILE A 69 -0.76 -7.65 10.05
CA ILE A 69 -1.98 -7.33 9.33
C ILE A 69 -2.63 -6.14 10.02
N LEU A 70 -2.74 -5.02 9.31
CA LEU A 70 -3.49 -3.86 9.76
C LEU A 70 -4.87 -3.87 9.13
N GLN A 71 -5.90 -3.73 9.95
CA GLN A 71 -7.28 -3.56 9.50
C GLN A 71 -7.77 -2.16 9.89
N ILE A 72 -8.27 -1.40 8.92
CA ILE A 72 -8.88 -0.08 9.11
C ILE A 72 -10.28 -0.15 8.48
N GLY A 73 -11.32 -0.16 9.32
CA GLY A 73 -12.69 -0.36 8.85
C GLY A 73 -12.85 -1.68 8.08
N LYS A 74 -13.08 -1.59 6.76
CA LYS A 74 -13.19 -2.75 5.86
C LYS A 74 -11.89 -3.08 5.13
N ASN A 75 -10.90 -2.19 5.18
CA ASN A 75 -9.66 -2.33 4.43
C ASN A 75 -8.63 -3.08 5.26
N LYS A 76 -7.89 -3.99 4.62
CA LYS A 76 -6.86 -4.83 5.22
C LYS A 76 -5.53 -4.63 4.48
N TYR A 77 -4.46 -4.44 5.23
CA TYR A 77 -3.10 -4.28 4.71
C TYR A 77 -2.21 -5.34 5.32
N THR A 78 -1.62 -6.19 4.49
CA THR A 78 -0.65 -7.20 4.93
C THR A 78 0.76 -6.69 4.70
N PHE A 79 1.55 -6.68 5.76
CA PHE A 79 2.97 -6.35 5.73
C PHE A 79 3.77 -7.65 5.65
N GLU A 80 4.67 -7.72 4.70
CA GLU A 80 5.64 -8.80 4.58
C GLU A 80 7.06 -8.24 4.58
N LYS A 81 8.01 -9.14 4.84
CA LYS A 81 9.43 -8.86 4.71
C LYS A 81 10.12 -9.98 3.95
N ASP A 82 11.08 -9.58 3.14
CA ASP A 82 12.08 -10.49 2.58
C ASP A 82 13.47 -10.16 3.15
N HIS A 83 14.51 -10.71 2.52
CA HIS A 83 15.87 -10.49 2.99
C HIS A 83 16.33 -9.02 2.92
N GLN A 84 15.65 -8.17 2.14
CA GLN A 84 16.07 -6.80 1.86
C GLN A 84 15.08 -5.75 2.36
N ASN A 85 13.77 -5.98 2.17
CA ASN A 85 12.77 -4.92 2.30
C ASN A 85 11.59 -5.34 3.17
N ILE A 86 10.96 -4.34 3.75
CA ILE A 86 9.62 -4.42 4.34
C ILE A 86 8.66 -3.74 3.38
N PHE A 87 7.52 -4.38 3.10
CA PHE A 87 6.59 -3.90 2.09
C PHE A 87 5.15 -4.32 2.42
N ILE A 88 4.19 -3.58 1.88
CA ILE A 88 2.80 -4.02 1.83
C ILE A 88 2.69 -5.04 0.69
N SER A 89 2.36 -6.29 1.02
CA SER A 89 2.22 -7.38 0.06
C SER A 89 0.79 -7.55 -0.44
N LYS A 90 -0.19 -7.12 0.36
CA LYS A 90 -1.62 -7.22 0.02
C LYS A 90 -2.38 -5.99 0.51
N ILE A 91 -3.28 -5.50 -0.35
CA ILE A 91 -4.35 -4.57 0.03
C ILE A 91 -5.66 -5.30 -0.23
N ASN A 92 -6.41 -5.61 0.82
CA ASN A 92 -7.57 -6.49 0.79
C ASN A 92 -7.22 -7.88 0.24
N HIS A 93 -7.75 -8.21 -0.93
CA HIS A 93 -7.44 -9.43 -1.67
C HIS A 93 -6.48 -9.19 -2.84
N TYR A 94 -6.07 -7.93 -3.07
CA TYR A 94 -5.16 -7.57 -4.15
C TYR A 94 -3.71 -7.77 -3.73
N SER A 95 -3.02 -8.68 -4.41
CA SER A 95 -1.57 -8.84 -4.24
C SER A 95 -0.85 -7.65 -4.86
N CYS A 96 0.01 -7.02 -4.08
CA CYS A 96 0.85 -5.89 -4.47
C CYS A 96 2.29 -6.11 -3.97
N ARG A 97 3.13 -5.09 -4.10
CA ARG A 97 4.44 -4.98 -3.44
C ARG A 97 4.77 -3.49 -3.37
N ILE A 98 4.48 -2.87 -2.24
CA ILE A 98 4.67 -1.43 -2.04
C ILE A 98 5.72 -1.26 -0.93
N THR A 99 6.90 -0.80 -1.30
CA THR A 99 8.00 -0.54 -0.36
C THR A 99 7.91 0.86 0.22
N ALA A 100 8.58 1.08 1.34
CA ALA A 100 8.78 2.42 1.88
C ALA A 100 9.52 3.31 0.85
N GLY A 101 9.20 4.60 0.84
CA GLY A 101 9.87 5.59 -0.03
C GLY A 101 9.63 5.42 -1.54
N CYS A 102 8.63 4.65 -1.98
CA CYS A 102 8.35 4.52 -3.41
C CYS A 102 7.55 5.71 -3.97
N HIS A 103 7.77 6.02 -5.24
CA HIS A 103 6.82 6.75 -6.06
C HIS A 103 5.90 5.78 -6.80
N GLY A 104 4.68 6.21 -7.11
CA GLY A 104 3.78 5.40 -7.91
C GLY A 104 2.31 5.77 -7.78
N ILE A 105 1.44 4.87 -8.23
CA ILE A 105 -0.01 4.97 -8.08
C ILE A 105 -0.64 3.63 -7.75
N LEU A 106 -1.76 3.71 -7.02
CA LEU A 106 -2.78 2.68 -6.94
C LEU A 106 -3.96 3.11 -7.80
N ALA A 107 -4.27 2.37 -8.86
CA ALA A 107 -5.39 2.63 -9.74
C ALA A 107 -6.43 1.50 -9.63
N TYR A 108 -7.51 1.78 -8.91
CA TYR A 108 -8.68 0.92 -8.82
C TYR A 108 -9.47 1.04 -10.11
N HIS A 109 -9.85 -0.09 -10.69
CA HIS A 109 -10.50 -0.13 -11.99
C HIS A 109 -11.40 -1.35 -12.17
N THR A 110 -12.25 -1.29 -13.18
CA THR A 110 -12.94 -2.48 -13.71
C THR A 110 -11.99 -3.25 -14.61
N ASP A 111 -11.82 -4.56 -14.40
CA ASP A 111 -10.99 -5.46 -15.21
C ASP A 111 -11.48 -5.48 -16.67
N TYR A 112 -10.85 -4.62 -17.48
CA TYR A 112 -11.24 -4.34 -18.85
C TYR A 112 -10.01 -4.27 -19.76
N PRO A 113 -10.09 -4.77 -21.01
CA PRO A 113 -8.98 -4.69 -21.95
C PRO A 113 -8.52 -3.24 -22.20
N GLY A 114 -7.23 -2.97 -22.02
CA GLY A 114 -6.63 -1.68 -22.36
C GLY A 114 -6.28 -0.79 -21.16
N VAL A 115 -6.74 -1.08 -19.94
CA VAL A 115 -6.43 -0.24 -18.77
C VAL A 115 -4.93 -0.08 -18.54
N ILE A 116 -4.17 -1.17 -18.60
CA ILE A 116 -2.70 -1.15 -18.48
C ILE A 116 -2.09 -0.27 -19.57
N ARG A 117 -2.51 -0.45 -20.83
CA ARG A 117 -2.01 0.33 -21.97
C ARG A 117 -2.26 1.82 -21.75
N ASP A 118 -3.45 2.19 -21.32
CA ASP A 118 -3.85 3.59 -21.19
C ASP A 118 -3.09 4.28 -20.06
N VAL A 119 -2.90 3.60 -18.93
CA VAL A 119 -2.05 4.09 -17.84
C VAL A 119 -0.60 4.22 -18.28
N SER A 120 -0.01 3.17 -18.87
CA SER A 120 1.38 3.19 -19.34
C SER A 120 1.61 4.27 -20.39
N ARG A 121 0.65 4.51 -21.29
CA ARG A 121 0.73 5.57 -22.28
C ARG A 121 0.80 6.94 -21.62
N ILE A 122 -0.05 7.23 -20.64
CA ILE A 122 -0.04 8.53 -19.95
C ILE A 122 1.29 8.71 -19.20
N LEU A 123 1.79 7.69 -18.52
CA LEU A 123 3.09 7.76 -17.85
C LEU A 123 4.22 8.05 -18.85
N ALA A 124 4.23 7.35 -19.99
CA ALA A 124 5.21 7.56 -21.05
C ALA A 124 5.12 8.96 -21.71
N GLU A 125 3.91 9.47 -21.94
CA GLU A 125 3.69 10.83 -22.47
C GLU A 125 4.23 11.91 -21.52
N ASN A 126 4.28 11.62 -20.22
CA ASN A 126 4.87 12.49 -19.20
C ASN A 126 6.34 12.15 -18.90
N GLN A 127 6.96 11.26 -19.69
CA GLN A 127 8.36 10.81 -19.53
C GLN A 127 8.67 10.17 -18.17
N ILE A 128 7.68 9.49 -17.57
CA ILE A 128 7.84 8.83 -16.27
C ILE A 128 8.20 7.36 -16.47
N ASN A 129 9.32 6.93 -15.89
CA ASN A 129 9.74 5.53 -15.93
C ASN A 129 8.97 4.67 -14.91
N ILE A 130 8.57 3.47 -15.36
CA ILE A 130 7.89 2.47 -14.53
C ILE A 130 8.92 1.49 -13.99
N SER A 131 9.12 1.50 -12.67
CA SER A 131 10.03 0.59 -11.98
C SER A 131 9.41 -0.78 -11.73
N SER A 132 8.10 -0.81 -11.46
CA SER A 132 7.34 -2.04 -11.30
C SER A 132 5.87 -1.82 -11.62
N MET A 133 5.23 -2.81 -12.24
CA MET A 133 3.80 -2.78 -12.49
C MET A 133 3.18 -4.13 -12.17
N LYS A 134 2.16 -4.12 -11.30
CA LYS A 134 1.43 -5.31 -10.88
C LYS A 134 -0.06 -5.07 -10.96
N VAL A 135 -0.77 -5.97 -11.62
CA VAL A 135 -2.23 -5.98 -11.67
C VAL A 135 -2.74 -7.18 -10.90
N SER A 136 -3.67 -6.93 -9.99
CA SER A 136 -4.39 -7.96 -9.27
C SER A 136 -5.88 -7.75 -9.48
N ARG A 137 -6.60 -8.81 -9.84
CA ARG A 137 -8.05 -8.79 -10.08
C ARG A 137 -8.74 -9.65 -9.03
N GLU A 138 -9.89 -9.21 -8.55
CA GLU A 138 -10.74 -9.97 -7.64
C GLU A 138 -11.30 -11.21 -8.34
N HIS A 139 -12.04 -10.94 -9.42
CA HIS A 139 -12.57 -11.91 -10.37
C HIS A 139 -12.51 -11.32 -11.77
N LYS A 140 -12.50 -12.20 -12.78
CA LYS A 140 -12.53 -11.78 -14.18
C LYS A 140 -13.72 -10.84 -14.43
N GLY A 141 -13.44 -9.66 -14.98
CA GLY A 141 -14.45 -8.65 -15.33
C GLY A 141 -15.07 -7.89 -14.16
N LYS A 142 -14.51 -7.99 -12.95
CA LYS A 142 -14.94 -7.22 -11.77
C LYS A 142 -13.89 -6.18 -11.39
N ASN A 143 -13.75 -5.89 -10.10
CA ASN A 143 -12.77 -4.94 -9.59
C ASN A 143 -11.34 -5.49 -9.73
N ALA A 144 -10.43 -4.58 -10.03
CA ALA A 144 -9.02 -4.82 -10.11
C ALA A 144 -8.25 -3.64 -9.52
N LEU A 145 -7.01 -3.92 -9.10
CA LEU A 145 -6.05 -2.94 -8.62
C LEU A 145 -4.81 -3.03 -9.50
N LEU A 146 -4.47 -1.91 -10.13
CA LEU A 146 -3.16 -1.69 -10.75
C LEU A 146 -2.29 -0.96 -9.73
N VAL A 147 -1.13 -1.52 -9.42
CA VAL A 147 -0.06 -0.86 -8.67
C VAL A 147 1.07 -0.60 -9.65
N SER A 148 1.35 0.67 -9.91
CA SER A 148 2.47 1.09 -10.77
C SER A 148 3.44 1.91 -9.93
N LEU A 149 4.60 1.34 -9.63
CA LEU A 149 5.70 2.05 -9.01
C LEU A 149 6.55 2.70 -10.10
N THR A 150 7.07 3.87 -9.78
CA THR A 150 7.85 4.71 -10.71
C THR A 150 9.16 5.13 -10.06
N ASP A 151 10.13 5.50 -10.90
CA ASP A 151 11.43 5.99 -10.40
C ASP A 151 11.32 7.43 -9.88
N GLU A 152 10.36 8.19 -10.40
CA GLU A 152 10.12 9.59 -10.08
C GLU A 152 8.66 9.86 -9.68
N GLU A 153 8.42 11.02 -9.09
CA GLU A 153 7.08 11.45 -8.71
C GLU A 153 6.16 11.60 -9.94
N ILE A 154 4.95 11.04 -9.84
CA ILE A 154 3.93 11.22 -10.87
C ILE A 154 3.26 12.57 -10.65
N SER A 155 3.33 13.42 -11.68
CA SER A 155 2.73 14.76 -11.65
C SER A 155 1.21 14.70 -11.43
N THR A 156 0.67 15.72 -10.78
CA THR A 156 -0.77 15.87 -10.57
C THR A 156 -1.54 15.83 -11.90
N GLU A 157 -1.00 16.45 -12.97
CA GLU A 157 -1.61 16.43 -14.29
C GLU A 157 -1.69 14.99 -14.86
N ALA A 158 -0.65 14.18 -14.70
CA ALA A 158 -0.65 12.78 -15.14
C ALA A 158 -1.67 11.96 -14.34
N ILE A 159 -1.76 12.17 -13.02
CA ILE A 159 -2.78 11.53 -12.17
C ILE A 159 -4.19 11.88 -12.64
N GLU A 160 -4.48 13.16 -12.88
CA GLU A 160 -5.79 13.62 -13.38
C GLU A 160 -6.14 13.03 -14.75
N LYS A 161 -5.15 12.85 -15.64
CA LYS A 161 -5.35 12.17 -16.93
C LYS A 161 -5.71 10.69 -16.72
N ILE A 162 -5.07 10.02 -15.77
CA ILE A 162 -5.34 8.61 -15.45
C ILE A 162 -6.73 8.46 -14.83
N GLU A 163 -7.14 9.35 -13.93
CA GLU A 163 -8.48 9.35 -13.33
C GLU A 163 -9.61 9.53 -14.37
N LYS A 164 -9.32 10.16 -15.51
CA LYS A 164 -10.28 10.34 -16.62
C LYS A 164 -10.45 9.09 -17.50
N ILE A 165 -9.64 8.05 -17.32
CA ILE A 165 -9.83 6.78 -18.04
C ILE A 165 -11.18 6.17 -17.59
N PRO A 166 -12.11 5.84 -18.51
CA PRO A 166 -13.47 5.44 -18.14
C PRO A 166 -13.59 4.25 -17.17
N GLN A 167 -12.62 3.35 -17.20
CA GLN A 167 -12.61 2.15 -16.36
C GLN A 167 -11.94 2.36 -15.00
N ILE A 168 -11.25 3.47 -14.78
CA ILE A 168 -10.64 3.83 -13.51
C ILE A 168 -11.71 4.40 -12.58
N THR A 169 -11.80 3.88 -11.36
CA THR A 169 -12.77 4.31 -10.35
C THR A 169 -12.15 5.17 -9.26
N LYS A 170 -10.86 4.99 -8.98
CA LYS A 170 -10.09 5.77 -8.01
C LYS A 170 -8.60 5.66 -8.32
N VAL A 171 -7.88 6.77 -8.24
CA VAL A 171 -6.41 6.78 -8.22
C VAL A 171 -5.93 7.29 -6.87
N VAL A 172 -4.85 6.70 -6.38
CA VAL A 172 -4.15 7.16 -5.18
C VAL A 172 -2.67 7.30 -5.54
N ALA A 173 -2.11 8.48 -5.32
CA ALA A 173 -0.68 8.70 -5.47
C ALA A 173 0.09 8.06 -4.32
N LEU A 174 1.18 7.37 -4.64
CA LEU A 174 2.19 6.91 -3.70
C LEU A 174 3.34 7.90 -3.75
N ARG A 175 3.65 8.51 -2.61
CA ARG A 175 4.74 9.47 -2.46
C ARG A 175 5.56 9.11 -1.22
N PRO A 176 6.88 9.31 -1.25
CA PRO A 176 7.70 9.26 -0.04
C PRO A 176 7.19 10.29 0.97
N VAL A 177 7.04 9.86 2.23
CA VAL A 177 6.45 10.60 3.37
C VAL A 177 7.27 10.46 4.64
#